data_AF-D2PZV7-F1
#
_entry.id   AF-D2PZV7-F1
#
_cell.length_a   1.000
_cell.length_b   1.000
_cell.length_c   1.000
_cell.angle_alpha   90.00
_cell.angle_beta   90.00
_cell.angle_gamma   90.00
#
_symmetry.space_group_name_H-M   'P 1'
#
loop_
_entity.id
_entity.type
_entity.pdbx_description
1 polymer ?
#
loop_
_entity_poly.entity_id
_entity_poly.type
_entity_poly.pdbx_seq_one_letter_code
_entity_poly.pdbx_strand_id
1 'polypeptide(L)'
;MANDSVRERLLQVVWKEIRSADETNVLNVPAARRATEAGASPGDLARAMTAASYETAFRLLFLLSAEHAEEANVDARKGWTIVETALGDSGEPTAITSSELEFLHEDLLTCDPTGADGQDLFT
;
A
#
# COMPACT_ATOMS: atom_id res chain seq x y z
N MET A 1 -8.05 -18.53 12.36
CA MET A 1 -8.51 -17.13 12.26
C MET A 1 -7.57 -16.19 13.04
N ALA A 2 -6.26 -16.31 12.85
CA ALA A 2 -5.25 -15.41 13.44
C ALA A 2 -4.26 -14.86 12.39
N ASN A 3 -4.40 -15.27 11.12
CA ASN A 3 -3.49 -14.93 10.03
C ASN A 3 -3.90 -13.66 9.26
N ASP A 4 -5.17 -13.23 9.41
CA ASP A 4 -5.71 -12.03 8.75
C ASP A 4 -5.24 -10.72 9.40
N SER A 5 -4.99 -10.71 10.72
CA SER A 5 -4.74 -9.46 11.44
C SER A 5 -3.42 -8.76 11.07
N VAL A 6 -2.37 -9.52 10.72
CA VAL A 6 -1.08 -8.94 10.33
C VAL A 6 -1.13 -8.38 8.90
N ARG A 7 -1.85 -9.06 8.00
CA ARG A 7 -2.08 -8.63 6.62
C ARG A 7 -2.95 -7.38 6.59
N GLU A 8 -4.08 -7.40 7.28
CA GLU A 8 -4.96 -6.25 7.45
C GLU A 8 -4.20 -5.04 8.03
N ARG A 9 -3.37 -5.25 9.07
CA ARG A 9 -2.58 -4.17 9.66
C ARG A 9 -1.57 -3.60 8.68
N LEU A 10 -0.89 -4.44 7.88
CA LEU A 10 -0.01 -3.97 6.82
C LEU A 10 -0.79 -3.11 5.82
N LEU A 11 -1.93 -3.61 5.32
CA LEU A 11 -2.75 -2.91 4.34
C LEU A 11 -3.31 -1.58 4.88
N GLN A 12 -3.66 -1.51 6.17
CA GLN A 12 -4.05 -0.27 6.83
C GLN A 12 -2.92 0.77 6.83
N VAL A 13 -1.68 0.36 7.07
CA VAL A 13 -0.52 1.26 6.97
C VAL A 13 -0.31 1.70 5.52
N VAL A 14 -0.38 0.79 4.57
CA VAL A 14 -0.25 1.10 3.14
C VAL A 14 -1.31 2.11 2.69
N TRP A 15 -2.57 1.95 3.11
CA TRP A 15 -3.65 2.89 2.78
C TRP A 15 -3.42 4.29 3.33
N LYS A 16 -2.85 4.40 4.53
CA LYS A 16 -2.47 5.70 5.10
C LYS A 16 -1.44 6.41 4.22
N GLU A 17 -0.50 5.67 3.64
CA GLU A 17 0.50 6.23 2.72
C GLU A 17 -0.10 6.55 1.35
N ILE A 18 -0.99 5.69 0.81
CA ILE A 18 -1.71 5.94 -0.45
C ILE A 18 -2.48 7.27 -0.37
N ARG A 19 -3.20 7.50 0.73
CA ARG A 19 -4.04 8.68 0.98
C ARG A 19 -3.31 9.77 1.77
N SER A 20 -1.98 9.79 1.71
CA SER A 20 -1.17 10.79 2.44
C SER A 20 -1.23 12.18 1.83
N ALA A 21 -1.58 12.31 0.54
CA ALA A 21 -1.66 13.58 -0.16
C ALA A 21 -3.00 14.31 0.12
N ASP A 22 -2.92 15.61 0.40
CA ASP A 22 -4.09 16.49 0.58
C ASP A 22 -3.86 17.86 -0.09
N GLU A 23 -4.90 18.69 -0.12
CA GLU A 23 -4.87 20.01 -0.77
C GLU A 23 -3.78 20.95 -0.23
N THR A 24 -3.39 20.77 1.03
CA THR A 24 -2.39 21.59 1.70
C THR A 24 -0.99 21.08 1.39
N ASN A 25 -0.77 19.77 1.55
CA ASN A 25 0.54 19.16 1.45
C ASN A 25 0.97 18.90 0.01
N VAL A 26 0.03 18.81 -0.93
CA VAL A 26 0.32 18.61 -2.36
C VAL A 26 1.19 19.76 -2.91
N LEU A 27 1.04 20.96 -2.36
CA LEU A 27 1.80 22.16 -2.73
C LEU A 27 3.27 22.11 -2.28
N ASN A 28 3.67 21.14 -1.46
CA ASN A 28 5.06 20.87 -1.14
C ASN A 28 5.82 20.27 -2.35
N VAL A 29 5.10 19.64 -3.29
CA VAL A 29 5.68 19.11 -4.53
C VAL A 29 5.83 20.27 -5.54
N PRO A 30 7.05 20.60 -5.99
CA PRO A 30 7.26 21.75 -6.87
C PRO A 30 6.46 21.70 -8.18
N ALA A 31 6.25 20.51 -8.73
CA ALA A 31 5.45 20.33 -9.95
C ALA A 31 3.96 20.64 -9.70
N ALA A 32 3.40 20.17 -8.57
CA ALA A 32 2.02 20.46 -8.20
C ALA A 32 1.81 21.95 -7.93
N ARG A 33 2.75 22.61 -7.25
CA ARG A 33 2.69 24.06 -7.04
C ARG A 33 2.61 24.85 -8.35
N ARG A 34 3.49 24.53 -9.31
CA ARG A 34 3.45 25.14 -10.65
C ARG A 34 2.14 24.86 -11.37
N ALA A 35 1.58 23.66 -11.22
CA ALA A 35 0.29 23.31 -11.81
C ALA A 35 -0.85 24.16 -11.21
N THR A 36 -0.85 24.35 -9.88
CA THR A 36 -1.81 25.23 -9.20
C THR A 36 -1.66 26.70 -9.61
N GLU A 37 -0.43 27.19 -9.74
CA GLU A 37 -0.15 28.53 -10.28
C GLU A 37 -0.66 28.70 -11.72
N ALA A 38 -0.71 27.61 -12.49
CA ALA A 38 -1.29 27.56 -13.83
C ALA A 38 -2.83 27.33 -13.85
N GLY A 39 -3.49 27.28 -12.69
CA GLY A 39 -4.94 27.17 -12.55
C GLY A 39 -5.47 25.77 -12.24
N ALA A 40 -4.60 24.78 -11.98
CA ALA A 40 -5.06 23.46 -11.53
C ALA A 40 -5.61 23.50 -10.09
N SER A 41 -6.65 22.72 -9.83
CA SER A 41 -7.22 22.53 -8.49
C SER A 41 -6.26 21.72 -7.61
N PRO A 42 -5.88 22.19 -6.41
CA PRO A 42 -5.12 21.40 -5.45
C PRO A 42 -5.80 20.08 -5.07
N GLY A 43 -7.14 20.08 -4.95
CA GLY A 43 -7.91 18.86 -4.66
C GLY A 43 -7.82 17.82 -5.77
N ASP A 44 -7.86 18.25 -7.03
CA ASP A 44 -7.72 17.31 -8.16
C ASP A 44 -6.31 16.75 -8.24
N LEU A 45 -5.30 17.56 -7.91
CA LEU A 45 -3.91 17.10 -7.82
C LEU A 45 -3.72 16.08 -6.68
N ALA A 46 -4.32 16.31 -5.51
CA ALA A 46 -4.28 15.37 -4.40
C ALA A 46 -4.96 14.04 -4.76
N ARG A 47 -6.13 14.07 -5.43
CA ARG A 47 -6.79 12.86 -5.95
C ARG A 47 -5.91 12.12 -6.96
N ALA A 48 -5.33 12.83 -7.93
CA ALA A 48 -4.43 12.24 -8.91
C ALA A 48 -3.18 11.59 -8.27
N MET A 49 -2.59 12.22 -7.25
CA MET A 49 -1.47 11.64 -6.51
C MET A 49 -1.89 10.42 -5.70
N THR A 50 -3.07 10.44 -5.08
CA THR A 50 -3.63 9.30 -4.35
C THR A 50 -3.84 8.11 -5.29
N ALA A 51 -4.43 8.34 -6.47
CA ALA A 51 -4.62 7.30 -7.49
C ALA A 51 -3.29 6.71 -7.98
N ALA A 52 -2.28 7.56 -8.22
CA ALA A 52 -0.95 7.11 -8.62
C ALA A 52 -0.24 6.31 -7.51
N SER A 53 -0.41 6.69 -6.25
CA SER A 53 0.12 5.96 -5.10
C SER A 53 -0.55 4.60 -4.95
N TYR A 54 -1.88 4.53 -5.14
CA TYR A 54 -2.62 3.26 -5.15
C TYR A 54 -2.09 2.30 -6.22
N GLU A 55 -1.97 2.77 -7.48
CA GLU A 55 -1.42 1.97 -8.59
C GLU A 55 -0.01 1.46 -8.30
N THR A 56 0.82 2.31 -7.70
CA THR A 56 2.20 1.95 -7.33
C THR A 56 2.20 0.89 -6.22
N ALA A 57 1.38 1.05 -5.19
CA ALA A 57 1.27 0.11 -4.09
C ALA A 57 0.73 -1.25 -4.56
N PHE A 58 -0.33 -1.24 -5.39
CA PHE A 58 -0.90 -2.46 -5.98
C PHE A 58 0.17 -3.25 -6.74
N ARG A 59 0.91 -2.58 -7.64
CA ARG A 59 1.99 -3.23 -8.42
C ARG A 59 3.11 -3.75 -7.54
N LEU A 60 3.50 -2.99 -6.51
CA LEU A 60 4.53 -3.45 -5.58
C LEU A 60 4.09 -4.71 -4.83
N LEU A 61 2.86 -4.76 -4.34
CA LEU A 61 2.31 -5.93 -3.66
C LEU A 61 2.20 -7.13 -4.60
N PHE A 62 1.84 -6.91 -5.87
CA PHE A 62 1.86 -7.95 -6.90
C PHE A 62 3.27 -8.48 -7.15
N LEU A 63 4.28 -7.61 -7.30
CA LEU A 63 5.67 -8.04 -7.52
C LEU A 63 6.26 -8.85 -6.36
N LEU A 64 5.72 -8.69 -5.15
CA LEU A 64 6.13 -9.42 -3.96
C LEU A 64 5.37 -10.74 -3.77
N SER A 65 4.32 -10.99 -4.56
CA SER A 65 3.49 -12.20 -4.45
C SER A 65 4.17 -13.41 -5.08
N ALA A 66 3.75 -14.61 -4.66
CA ALA A 66 4.19 -15.86 -5.29
C ALA A 66 3.71 -15.96 -6.75
N GLU A 67 2.53 -15.43 -7.06
CA GLU A 67 1.96 -15.38 -8.41
C GLU A 67 2.92 -14.72 -9.41
N HIS A 68 3.50 -13.57 -9.06
CA HIS A 68 4.48 -12.93 -9.93
C HIS A 68 5.75 -13.79 -10.11
N ALA A 69 6.19 -14.49 -9.06
CA ALA A 69 7.35 -15.38 -9.14
C ALA A 69 7.09 -16.57 -10.08
N GLU A 70 5.89 -17.13 -10.06
CA GLU A 70 5.44 -18.17 -11.00
C GLU A 70 5.41 -17.66 -12.44
N GLU A 71 4.80 -16.49 -12.68
CA GLU A 71 4.75 -15.86 -14.01
C GLU A 71 6.15 -15.57 -14.57
N ALA A 72 7.06 -15.11 -13.70
CA ALA A 72 8.42 -14.75 -14.07
C ALA A 72 9.36 -15.96 -14.21
N ASN A 73 8.89 -17.20 -13.99
CA ASN A 73 9.70 -18.42 -14.00
C ASN A 73 10.89 -18.36 -13.02
N VAL A 74 10.71 -17.63 -11.92
CA VAL A 74 11.67 -17.55 -10.81
C VAL A 74 11.49 -18.80 -9.93
N ASP A 75 12.54 -19.25 -9.24
CA ASP A 75 12.48 -20.42 -8.36
C ASP A 75 11.34 -20.27 -7.34
N ALA A 76 10.24 -21.02 -7.52
CA ALA A 76 9.04 -20.98 -6.69
C ALA A 76 9.29 -21.29 -5.20
N ARG A 77 10.50 -21.76 -4.84
CA ARG A 77 10.93 -21.93 -3.45
C ARG A 77 11.44 -20.64 -2.81
N LYS A 78 11.51 -19.53 -3.55
CA LYS A 78 11.93 -18.21 -3.07
C LYS A 78 10.73 -17.27 -3.12
N GLY A 79 10.31 -16.80 -1.95
CA GLY A 79 9.21 -15.86 -1.79
C GLY A 79 9.40 -14.98 -0.58
N TRP A 80 8.44 -14.09 -0.36
CA TRP A 80 8.42 -13.16 0.76
C TRP A 80 7.29 -13.51 1.72
N THR A 81 7.55 -13.37 3.03
CA THR A 81 6.55 -13.54 4.09
C THR A 81 6.58 -12.33 5.01
N ILE A 82 5.42 -11.97 5.56
CA ILE A 82 5.31 -11.00 6.65
C ILE A 82 5.52 -11.77 7.94
N VAL A 83 6.43 -11.29 8.78
CA VAL A 83 6.61 -11.80 10.12
C VAL A 83 6.27 -10.70 11.12
N GLU A 84 5.23 -10.91 11.93
CA GLU A 84 4.98 -10.06 13.09
C GLU A 84 6.01 -10.41 14.17
N THR A 85 6.66 -9.41 14.75
CA THR A 85 7.67 -9.61 15.80
C THR A 85 7.33 -8.85 17.07
N ALA A 86 7.62 -9.43 18.23
CA ALA A 86 7.65 -8.74 19.51
C ALA A 86 9.09 -8.56 19.99
N LEU A 87 9.34 -7.48 20.73
CA LEU A 87 10.60 -7.34 21.47
C LEU A 87 10.41 -7.98 22.85
N GLY A 88 11.23 -8.99 23.14
CA GLY A 88 11.30 -9.59 24.48
C GLY A 88 12.13 -8.76 25.45
N ASP A 89 12.24 -9.21 26.70
CA ASP A 89 13.03 -8.54 27.75
C ASP A 89 14.52 -8.38 27.40
N SER A 90 15.04 -9.23 26.50
CA SER A 90 16.40 -9.15 25.98
C SER A 90 16.60 -8.09 24.90
N GLY A 91 15.53 -7.47 24.40
CA GLY A 91 15.55 -6.51 23.29
C GLY A 91 15.69 -7.14 21.90
N GLU A 92 15.79 -8.47 21.80
CA GLU A 92 15.86 -9.17 20.52
C GLU A 92 14.45 -9.41 19.93
N PRO A 93 14.24 -9.19 18.61
CA PRO A 93 12.97 -9.48 17.96
C PRO A 93 12.68 -10.99 17.97
N THR A 94 11.49 -11.35 18.43
CA THR A 94 10.98 -12.73 18.38
C THR A 94 9.77 -12.78 17.46
N ALA A 95 9.77 -13.72 16.51
CA ALA A 95 8.63 -13.94 15.62
C ALA A 95 7.39 -14.41 16.42
N ILE A 96 6.26 -13.75 16.20
CA ILE A 96 4.95 -14.05 16.79
C ILE A 96 4.14 -14.89 15.81
N THR A 97 3.98 -14.38 14.59
CA THR A 97 3.22 -15.03 13.51
C THR A 97 3.86 -14.72 12.16
N SER A 98 3.65 -15.60 11.19
CA SER A 98 4.09 -15.42 9.82
C SER A 98 2.94 -15.66 8.85
N SER A 99 2.81 -14.79 7.85
CA SER A 99 1.80 -14.91 6.80
C SER A 99 2.44 -14.71 5.44
N GLU A 100 2.01 -15.46 4.44
CA GLU A 100 2.47 -15.28 3.06
C GLU A 100 1.91 -13.97 2.49
N LEU A 101 2.60 -13.40 1.50
CA LEU A 101 2.15 -12.18 0.80
C LEU A 101 1.14 -12.47 -0.33
N GLU A 102 0.70 -13.72 -0.50
CA GLU A 102 -0.20 -14.10 -1.59
C GLU A 102 -1.48 -13.24 -1.59
N PHE A 103 -1.93 -12.82 -2.77
CA PHE A 103 -3.16 -12.04 -3.00
C PHE A 103 -3.27 -10.69 -2.26
N LEU A 104 -2.20 -10.16 -1.64
CA LEU A 104 -2.29 -8.86 -0.94
C LEU A 104 -2.68 -7.68 -1.83
N HIS A 105 -2.31 -7.75 -3.12
CA HIS A 105 -2.71 -6.73 -4.09
C HIS A 105 -4.23 -6.78 -4.35
N GLU A 106 -4.86 -7.97 -4.30
CA GLU A 106 -6.32 -8.13 -4.40
C GLU A 106 -7.01 -7.64 -3.12
N ASP A 107 -6.44 -7.98 -1.95
CA ASP A 107 -6.95 -7.54 -0.64
C ASP A 107 -6.80 -6.03 -0.43
N LEU A 108 -5.97 -5.34 -1.21
CA LEU A 108 -5.75 -3.91 -1.05
C LEU A 108 -7.07 -3.14 -1.18
N LEU A 109 -7.90 -3.44 -2.19
CA LEU A 109 -9.18 -2.74 -2.38
C LEU A 109 -10.19 -3.05 -1.28
N THR A 110 -10.25 -4.31 -0.83
CA THR A 110 -11.19 -4.72 0.23
C THR A 110 -10.85 -4.06 1.57
N CYS A 111 -9.60 -3.62 1.74
CA CYS A 111 -9.13 -2.87 2.90
C CYS A 111 -9.23 -1.34 2.74
N ASP A 112 -9.90 -0.82 1.70
CA ASP A 112 -10.08 0.63 1.53
C ASP A 112 -10.80 1.24 2.75
N PRO A 113 -10.16 2.16 3.49
CA PRO A 113 -10.73 2.72 4.72
C PRO A 113 -11.99 3.54 4.48
N THR A 114 -12.27 3.95 3.24
CA THR A 114 -13.49 4.70 2.90
C THR A 114 -14.70 3.80 2.66
N GLY A 115 -14.48 2.50 2.43
CA GLY A 115 -15.52 1.57 2.00
C GLY A 115 -16.05 1.84 0.59
N ALA A 116 -15.34 2.65 -0.21
CA ALA A 116 -15.72 2.98 -1.58
C ALA A 116 -15.11 2.02 -2.62
N ASP A 117 -14.39 0.98 -2.18
CA ASP A 117 -13.65 0.04 -3.03
C ASP A 117 -12.78 0.77 -4.08
N GLY A 118 -12.13 1.86 -3.67
CA GLY A 118 -11.27 2.68 -4.51
C GLY A 118 -11.97 3.48 -5.62
N GLN A 119 -13.30 3.49 -5.69
CA GLN A 119 -14.03 4.24 -6.73
C GLN A 119 -13.79 5.74 -6.63
N ASP A 120 -13.64 6.26 -5.41
CA ASP A 120 -13.38 7.67 -5.12
C ASP A 120 -11.98 8.14 -5.57
N LEU A 121 -11.07 7.22 -5.87
CA LEU A 121 -9.73 7.55 -6.36
C LEU A 121 -9.76 8.21 -7.74
N PHE A 122 -10.80 7.92 -8.53
CA PHE A 122 -10.89 8.27 -9.95
C PHE A 122 -12.00 9.27 -10.27
N THR A 123 -12.66 9.84 -9.25
CA THR A 123 -13.78 10.79 -9.37
C THR A 123 -13.59 11.95 -8.40
#